data_AF-A0A7W1FVL8-F1
#
_entry.id   AF-A0A7W1FVL8-F1
#
_cell.length_a   1.000
_cell.length_b   1.000
_cell.length_c   1.000
_cell.angle_alpha   90.00
_cell.angle_beta   90.00
_cell.angle_gamma   90.00
#
_symmetry.space_group_name_H-M   'P 1'
#
loop_
_entity.id
_entity.type
_entity.pdbx_description
1 polymer ?
#
loop_
_entity_poly.entity_id
_entity_poly.type
_entity_poly.pdbx_seq_one_letter_code
_entity_poly.pdbx_strand_id
1 'polypeptide(L)'
;MSLKNYYSILNVSSTASAEAIKAAYRELAKKYHPDKNMGNKSAEEYFKEIQQAYAILSNPEKRKKYDLKFLYNTFNQNPSGQYSGNAYQYAQQQARQKYQYSNKTQATEKSSTESYHILISIGIALVLLYFIISYSTENKSTAPVPSSVKQDKISNPEILPEINNFDSPYTCFFGEEISDSENKNSITIHNSDQTEAVVCLVENQKPNKSIRNQYMNAGSTFKMNNIPDGDYFLKVYYGNQWDTAKTYLDKKIKGGFISEIAFVKLNTEKDILKMKQEKAGPTISFSSYEIELNPYQKTNVQTISSDDFFK
;
A
#
# COMPACT_ATOMS: atom_id res chain seq x y z
N MET A 1 -28.25 14.71 -10.84
CA MET A 1 -28.72 14.39 -9.47
C MET A 1 -27.62 13.58 -8.79
N SER A 2 -27.11 14.04 -7.64
CA SER A 2 -26.11 13.31 -6.86
C SER A 2 -26.69 11.98 -6.41
N LEU A 3 -26.04 10.86 -6.73
CA LEU A 3 -26.41 9.53 -6.24
C LEU A 3 -26.32 9.57 -4.70
N LYS A 4 -27.45 9.69 -4.00
CA LYS A 4 -27.49 9.71 -2.53
C LYS A 4 -26.88 8.40 -2.01
N ASN A 5 -25.69 8.47 -1.44
CA ASN A 5 -25.01 7.31 -0.85
C ASN A 5 -24.95 7.47 0.69
N TYR A 6 -24.87 6.37 1.43
CA TYR A 6 -24.94 6.40 2.90
C TYR A 6 -23.77 7.15 3.54
N TYR A 7 -22.61 7.19 2.88
CA TYR A 7 -21.45 7.97 3.32
C TYR A 7 -21.71 9.47 3.23
N SER A 8 -22.33 9.93 2.14
CA SER A 8 -22.74 11.32 1.93
C SER A 8 -23.83 11.76 2.90
N ILE A 9 -24.76 10.87 3.25
CA ILE A 9 -25.81 11.14 4.25
C ILE A 9 -25.21 11.35 5.64
N LEU A 10 -24.19 10.55 6.01
CA LEU A 10 -23.47 10.74 7.26
C LEU A 10 -22.35 11.80 7.17
N ASN A 11 -22.12 12.38 5.99
CA ASN A 11 -21.03 13.32 5.71
C ASN A 11 -19.65 12.78 6.12
N VAL A 12 -19.39 11.51 5.80
CA VAL A 12 -18.12 10.83 6.08
C VAL A 12 -17.54 10.24 4.81
N SER A 13 -16.22 10.04 4.78
CA SER A 13 -15.55 9.33 3.68
C SER A 13 -15.97 7.85 3.62
N SER A 14 -15.92 7.24 2.44
CA SER A 14 -16.06 5.78 2.26
C SER A 14 -15.00 4.98 3.02
N THR A 15 -13.87 5.61 3.37
CA THR A 15 -12.78 5.03 4.18
C THR A 15 -12.93 5.27 5.68
N ALA A 16 -14.00 5.95 6.11
CA ALA A 16 -14.18 6.32 7.51
C ALA A 16 -14.17 5.10 8.45
N SER A 17 -13.53 5.26 9.61
CA SER A 17 -13.49 4.25 10.67
C SER A 17 -14.87 4.08 11.33
N ALA A 18 -15.06 2.98 12.06
CA ALA A 18 -16.32 2.74 12.78
C ALA A 18 -16.59 3.85 13.82
N GLU A 19 -15.53 4.36 14.45
CA GLU A 19 -15.56 5.45 15.42
C GLU A 19 -15.99 6.76 14.76
N ALA A 20 -15.46 7.06 13.57
CA ALA A 20 -15.82 8.24 12.79
C ALA A 20 -17.29 8.19 12.34
N ILE A 21 -17.75 7.02 11.86
CA ILE A 21 -19.16 6.80 11.48
C ILE A 21 -20.08 6.97 12.70
N LYS A 22 -19.68 6.43 13.86
CA LYS A 22 -20.43 6.58 15.12
C LYS A 22 -20.42 8.01 15.65
N ALA A 23 -19.32 8.75 15.47
CA ALA A 23 -19.24 10.17 15.83
C ALA A 23 -20.17 11.02 14.95
N ALA A 24 -20.09 10.85 13.63
CA ALA A 24 -20.93 11.56 12.68
C ALA A 24 -22.42 11.28 12.89
N TYR A 25 -22.80 10.02 13.14
CA TYR A 25 -24.17 9.67 13.48
C TYR A 25 -24.65 10.40 14.74
N ARG A 26 -23.84 10.46 15.81
CA ARG A 26 -24.24 11.15 17.05
C ARG A 26 -24.45 12.65 16.83
N GLU A 27 -23.57 13.30 16.08
CA GLU A 27 -23.68 14.71 15.73
C GLU A 27 -24.96 15.00 14.91
N LEU A 28 -25.18 14.21 13.86
CA LEU A 28 -26.36 14.36 13.00
C LEU A 28 -27.66 14.00 13.72
N ALA A 29 -27.67 12.95 14.54
CA ALA A 29 -28.82 12.55 15.31
C ALA A 29 -29.21 13.62 16.35
N LYS A 30 -28.22 14.28 16.97
CA LYS A 30 -28.48 15.40 17.89
C LYS A 30 -29.03 16.63 17.17
N LYS A 31 -28.58 16.88 15.94
CA LYS A 31 -29.00 18.01 15.10
C LYS A 31 -30.42 17.84 14.55
N TYR A 32 -30.74 16.63 14.08
CA TYR A 32 -32.00 16.32 13.40
C TYR A 32 -32.99 15.52 14.27
N HIS A 33 -32.77 15.44 15.59
CA HIS A 33 -33.65 14.72 16.50
C HIS A 33 -35.11 15.22 16.42
N PRO A 34 -36.12 14.34 16.40
CA PRO A 34 -37.54 14.72 16.32
C PRO A 34 -37.96 15.66 17.45
N ASP A 35 -37.51 15.43 18.68
CA ASP A 35 -37.82 16.29 19.83
C ASP A 35 -37.36 17.74 19.66
N LYS A 36 -36.26 17.97 18.92
CA LYS A 36 -35.72 19.32 18.66
C LYS A 36 -36.27 19.95 17.39
N ASN A 37 -36.91 19.15 16.53
CA ASN A 37 -37.38 19.54 15.20
C ASN A 37 -38.87 19.16 15.01
N MET A 38 -39.67 19.29 16.07
CA MET A 38 -41.09 18.93 16.04
C MET A 38 -41.83 19.71 14.94
N GLY A 39 -42.58 19.00 14.10
CA GLY A 39 -43.34 19.58 12.98
C GLY A 39 -42.53 19.83 11.71
N ASN A 40 -41.20 19.66 11.72
CA ASN A 40 -40.37 19.76 10.52
C ASN A 40 -40.27 18.39 9.82
N LYS A 41 -41.17 18.16 8.86
CA LYS A 41 -41.22 16.91 8.07
C LYS A 41 -39.90 16.61 7.34
N SER A 42 -39.18 17.63 6.86
CA SER A 42 -37.91 17.44 6.17
C SER A 42 -36.80 16.98 7.11
N ALA A 43 -36.76 17.51 8.34
CA ALA A 43 -35.83 17.05 9.37
C ALA A 43 -36.15 15.61 9.80
N GLU A 44 -37.42 15.24 9.90
CA GLU A 44 -37.86 13.88 10.21
C GLU A 44 -37.46 12.88 9.11
N GLU A 45 -37.68 13.23 7.83
CA GLU A 45 -37.27 12.41 6.69
C GLU A 45 -35.75 12.25 6.63
N TYR A 46 -35.00 13.33 6.83
CA TYR A 46 -33.54 13.27 6.85
C TYR A 46 -33.02 12.47 8.05
N PHE A 47 -33.67 12.56 9.20
CA PHE A 47 -33.34 11.74 10.38
C PHE A 47 -33.58 10.24 10.11
N LYS A 48 -34.61 9.88 9.35
CA LYS A 48 -34.81 8.50 8.88
C LYS A 48 -33.68 8.05 7.94
N GLU A 49 -33.25 8.91 7.01
CA GLU A 49 -32.10 8.63 6.13
C GLU A 49 -30.80 8.42 6.94
N ILE A 50 -30.54 9.26 7.96
CA ILE A 50 -29.38 9.15 8.86
C ILE A 50 -29.39 7.83 9.62
N GLN A 51 -30.54 7.42 10.16
CA GLN A 51 -30.68 6.15 10.87
C GLN A 51 -30.44 4.95 9.95
N GLN A 52 -30.97 4.97 8.73
CA GLN A 52 -30.75 3.92 7.75
C GLN A 52 -29.27 3.83 7.34
N ALA A 53 -28.63 4.97 7.08
CA ALA A 53 -27.21 5.02 6.75
C ALA A 53 -26.34 4.44 7.88
N TYR A 54 -26.61 4.83 9.13
CA TYR A 54 -25.88 4.29 10.28
C TYR A 54 -26.12 2.79 10.47
N ALA A 55 -27.37 2.32 10.37
CA ALA A 55 -27.70 0.90 10.54
C ALA A 55 -26.99 -0.03 9.54
N ILE A 56 -26.64 0.49 8.36
CA ILE A 56 -25.87 -0.23 7.35
C ILE A 56 -24.36 -0.07 7.57
N LEU A 57 -23.88 1.17 7.79
CA LEU A 57 -22.45 1.46 7.86
C LEU A 57 -21.80 1.08 9.20
N SER A 58 -22.56 1.01 10.29
CA SER A 58 -22.06 0.64 11.62
C SER A 58 -21.82 -0.86 11.78
N ASN A 59 -22.47 -1.70 10.96
CA ASN A 59 -22.28 -3.14 10.97
C ASN A 59 -21.30 -3.54 9.85
N PRO A 60 -20.16 -4.18 10.17
CA PRO A 60 -19.14 -4.51 9.18
C PRO A 60 -19.65 -5.37 8.00
N GLU A 61 -20.52 -6.35 8.26
CA GLU A 61 -21.06 -7.23 7.22
C GLU A 61 -22.06 -6.51 6.31
N LYS A 62 -22.90 -5.64 6.89
CA LYS A 62 -23.88 -4.85 6.12
C LYS A 62 -23.18 -3.78 5.28
N ARG A 63 -22.17 -3.11 5.84
CA ARG A 63 -21.28 -2.19 5.12
C ARG A 63 -20.64 -2.90 3.94
N LYS A 64 -20.08 -4.10 4.16
CA LYS A 64 -19.51 -4.95 3.11
C LYS A 64 -20.45 -5.23 1.95
N LYS A 65 -21.68 -5.67 2.23
CA LYS A 65 -22.67 -5.92 1.19
C LYS A 65 -23.09 -4.64 0.47
N TYR A 66 -23.21 -3.54 1.20
CA TYR A 66 -23.56 -2.24 0.65
C TYR A 66 -22.50 -1.76 -0.36
N ASP A 67 -21.24 -1.80 0.02
CA ASP A 67 -20.15 -1.31 -0.82
C ASP A 67 -19.94 -2.17 -2.07
N LEU A 68 -20.06 -3.49 -1.96
CA LEU A 68 -20.04 -4.39 -3.13
C LEU A 68 -21.17 -4.07 -4.12
N LYS A 69 -22.36 -3.76 -3.63
CA LYS A 69 -23.49 -3.35 -4.48
C LYS A 69 -23.28 -1.96 -5.06
N PHE A 70 -22.73 -1.03 -4.28
CA PHE A 70 -22.42 0.33 -4.71
C PHE A 70 -21.38 0.33 -5.84
N LEU A 71 -20.33 -0.48 -5.69
CA LEU A 71 -19.35 -0.81 -6.73
C LEU A 71 -20.02 -1.30 -8.01
N TYR A 72 -20.76 -2.42 -7.93
CA TYR A 72 -21.42 -3.04 -9.08
C TYR A 72 -22.36 -2.08 -9.83
N ASN A 73 -23.16 -1.29 -9.09
CA ASN A 73 -24.06 -0.31 -9.69
C ASN A 73 -23.32 0.86 -10.35
N THR A 74 -22.17 1.26 -9.81
CA THR A 74 -21.33 2.31 -10.38
C THR A 74 -20.70 1.86 -11.70
N PHE A 75 -20.25 0.60 -11.78
CA PHE A 75 -19.69 0.03 -13.02
C PHE A 75 -20.73 -0.12 -14.14
N ASN A 76 -21.99 -0.44 -13.81
CA ASN A 76 -23.01 -0.68 -14.83
C ASN A 76 -23.70 0.59 -15.35
N GLN A 77 -23.57 1.74 -14.67
CA GLN A 77 -24.25 2.99 -15.08
C GLN A 77 -23.41 3.90 -15.99
N ASN A 78 -22.10 3.64 -16.14
CA ASN A 78 -21.24 4.37 -17.08
C ASN A 78 -20.15 3.44 -17.68
N PRO A 79 -20.39 2.82 -18.84
CA PRO A 79 -19.38 2.00 -19.54
C PRO A 79 -18.29 2.82 -20.26
N SER A 80 -18.39 4.15 -20.26
CA SER A 80 -17.35 5.06 -20.74
C SER A 80 -16.68 5.72 -19.54
N GLY A 81 -15.43 5.34 -19.32
CA GLY A 81 -14.66 5.59 -18.11
C GLY A 81 -14.60 7.06 -17.69
N GLN A 82 -15.01 7.28 -16.44
CA GLN A 82 -14.51 8.29 -15.53
C GLN A 82 -15.10 7.93 -14.16
N TYR A 83 -14.26 7.70 -13.14
CA TYR A 83 -14.41 8.13 -11.73
C TYR A 83 -13.66 7.26 -10.70
N SER A 84 -12.66 7.88 -10.07
CA SER A 84 -12.41 8.04 -8.63
C SER A 84 -12.59 6.86 -7.64
N GLY A 85 -11.49 6.15 -7.38
CA GLY A 85 -10.82 6.15 -6.06
C GLY A 85 -11.39 5.38 -4.87
N ASN A 86 -12.69 5.12 -4.77
CA ASN A 86 -13.28 4.61 -3.50
C ASN A 86 -13.62 3.11 -3.52
N ALA A 87 -13.57 2.53 -4.71
CA ALA A 87 -13.90 1.14 -5.01
C ALA A 87 -12.85 0.14 -4.49
N TYR A 88 -11.59 0.40 -4.83
CA TYR A 88 -10.44 -0.46 -4.55
C TYR A 88 -10.07 -0.43 -3.06
N GLN A 89 -10.16 0.73 -2.43
CA GLN A 89 -9.83 0.93 -1.02
C GLN A 89 -10.74 0.10 -0.09
N TYR A 90 -11.99 -0.13 -0.48
CA TYR A 90 -12.94 -0.94 0.29
C TYR A 90 -12.70 -2.45 0.18
N ALA A 91 -12.28 -2.94 -1.00
CA ALA A 91 -11.89 -4.33 -1.18
C ALA A 91 -10.65 -4.69 -0.33
N GLN A 92 -9.69 -3.77 -0.23
CA GLN A 92 -8.48 -3.94 0.56
C GLN A 92 -8.73 -3.93 2.08
N GLN A 93 -9.63 -3.08 2.57
CA GLN A 93 -9.97 -3.02 4.00
C GLN A 93 -10.63 -4.32 4.49
N GLN A 94 -11.47 -4.97 3.67
CA GLN A 94 -12.08 -6.25 4.00
C GLN A 94 -11.08 -7.41 4.01
N ALA A 95 -10.07 -7.38 3.14
CA ALA A 95 -8.98 -8.35 3.16
C ALA A 95 -8.22 -8.25 4.48
N ARG A 96 -7.88 -7.03 4.93
CA ARG A 96 -7.21 -6.77 6.21
C ARG A 96 -7.98 -7.29 7.44
N GLN A 97 -9.31 -7.13 7.49
CA GLN A 97 -10.12 -7.64 8.60
C GLN A 97 -10.14 -9.18 8.66
N LYS A 98 -10.11 -9.87 7.52
CA LYS A 98 -9.94 -11.33 7.46
C LYS A 98 -8.58 -11.79 8.01
N TYR A 99 -7.50 -11.07 7.69
CA TYR A 99 -6.16 -11.34 8.23
C TYR A 99 -6.07 -11.10 9.74
N GLN A 100 -6.68 -10.03 10.26
CA GLN A 100 -6.68 -9.72 11.69
C GLN A 100 -7.52 -10.70 12.53
N TYR A 101 -8.64 -11.20 12.00
CA TYR A 101 -9.45 -12.24 12.67
C TYR A 101 -8.69 -13.57 12.73
N SER A 102 -7.97 -13.94 11.67
CA SER A 102 -7.14 -15.17 11.62
C SER A 102 -6.00 -15.17 12.64
N ASN A 103 -5.34 -14.03 12.85
CA ASN A 103 -4.23 -13.92 13.80
C ASN A 103 -4.68 -13.91 15.28
N LYS A 104 -5.93 -13.49 15.56
CA LYS A 104 -6.48 -13.49 16.92
C LYS A 104 -6.81 -14.90 17.42
N THR A 105 -7.22 -15.81 16.53
CA THR A 105 -7.52 -17.21 16.86
C THR A 105 -6.26 -18.05 17.09
N GLN A 106 -5.11 -17.65 16.54
CA GLN A 106 -3.83 -18.35 16.72
C GLN A 106 -3.05 -17.88 17.97
N ALA A 107 -3.33 -16.67 18.47
CA ALA A 107 -2.61 -16.08 19.60
C ALA A 107 -3.06 -16.59 20.98
N THR A 108 -4.14 -17.38 21.08
CA THR A 108 -4.68 -17.85 22.36
C THR A 108 -4.22 -19.25 22.79
N GLU A 109 -3.45 -19.99 21.99
CA GLU A 109 -3.12 -21.40 22.30
C GLU A 109 -1.64 -21.73 22.55
N LYS A 110 -0.67 -20.83 22.35
CA LYS A 110 0.74 -21.16 22.63
C LYS A 110 1.24 -20.67 23.99
N SER A 111 0.98 -21.58 24.93
CA SER A 111 1.54 -21.81 26.27
C SER A 111 2.92 -21.22 26.59
N SER A 112 3.04 -20.80 27.84
CA SER A 112 3.94 -19.84 28.49
C SER A 112 5.28 -20.40 28.97
N THR A 113 6.01 -21.21 28.19
CA THR A 113 7.28 -21.83 28.65
C THR A 113 8.50 -21.58 27.75
N GLU A 114 8.30 -21.25 26.47
CA GLU A 114 9.41 -21.07 25.50
C GLU A 114 10.10 -19.69 25.58
N SER A 115 9.47 -18.71 26.24
CA SER A 115 9.97 -17.32 26.29
C SER A 115 11.18 -17.14 27.20
N TYR A 116 11.36 -17.98 28.22
CA TYR A 116 12.44 -17.84 29.19
C TYR A 116 13.81 -18.28 28.66
N HIS A 117 13.85 -19.29 27.78
CA HIS A 117 15.11 -19.77 27.20
C HIS A 117 15.73 -18.75 26.23
N ILE A 118 14.91 -17.99 25.50
CA ILE A 118 15.36 -16.93 24.59
C ILE A 118 15.93 -15.74 25.39
N LEU A 119 15.31 -15.37 26.50
CA LEU A 119 15.79 -14.27 27.33
C LEU A 119 17.11 -14.64 28.06
N ILE A 120 17.25 -15.89 28.50
CA ILE A 120 18.48 -16.37 29.16
C ILE A 120 19.64 -16.48 28.16
N SER A 121 19.39 -16.92 26.91
CA SER A 121 20.45 -17.03 25.90
C SER A 121 20.99 -15.67 25.43
N ILE A 122 20.11 -14.66 25.31
CA ILE A 122 20.51 -13.28 25.02
C ILE A 122 21.35 -12.69 26.16
N GLY A 123 20.98 -12.97 27.42
CA GLY A 123 21.74 -12.52 28.59
C GLY A 123 23.16 -13.09 28.63
N ILE A 124 23.34 -14.38 28.35
CA ILE A 124 24.66 -15.03 28.31
C ILE A 124 25.51 -14.47 27.16
N ALA A 125 24.91 -14.23 26.00
CA ALA A 125 25.61 -13.64 24.85
C ALA A 125 26.10 -12.22 25.15
N LEU A 126 25.32 -11.40 25.86
CA LEU A 126 25.72 -10.05 26.27
C LEU A 126 26.83 -10.04 27.32
N VAL A 127 26.85 -11.02 28.23
CA VAL A 127 27.95 -11.17 29.21
C VAL A 127 29.24 -11.61 28.54
N LEU A 128 29.17 -12.52 27.55
CA LEU A 128 30.33 -12.91 26.75
C LEU A 128 30.84 -11.75 25.88
N LEU A 129 29.93 -10.97 25.29
CA LEU A 129 30.26 -9.76 24.53
C LEU A 129 30.92 -8.71 25.43
N TYR A 130 30.43 -8.52 26.67
CA TYR A 130 31.04 -7.62 27.66
C TYR A 130 32.46 -8.08 28.03
N PHE A 131 32.70 -9.37 28.20
CA PHE A 131 34.03 -9.91 28.50
C PHE A 131 35.03 -9.73 27.36
N ILE A 132 34.58 -9.86 26.10
CA ILE A 132 35.40 -9.59 24.90
C ILE A 132 35.78 -8.11 24.82
N ILE A 133 34.83 -7.21 25.09
CA ILE A 133 35.07 -5.76 25.10
C ILE A 133 35.98 -5.36 26.27
N SER A 134 35.84 -6.03 27.43
CA SER A 134 36.63 -5.71 28.63
C SER A 134 38.09 -6.19 28.56
N TYR A 135 38.44 -7.09 27.63
CA TYR A 135 39.82 -7.53 27.40
C TYR A 135 40.61 -6.61 26.45
N SER A 136 39.95 -5.60 25.88
CA SER A 136 40.58 -4.54 25.10
C SER A 136 40.43 -3.23 25.84
N THR A 137 41.33 -2.95 26.78
CA THR A 137 41.43 -1.60 27.36
C THR A 137 42.85 -1.08 27.21
N GLU A 138 43.00 -0.02 26.41
CA GLU A 138 43.84 1.13 26.75
C GLU A 138 43.49 2.31 25.83
N ASN A 139 42.58 3.17 26.26
CA ASN A 139 42.91 4.55 26.64
C ASN A 139 41.67 5.40 27.00
N LYS A 140 41.84 6.14 28.11
CA LYS A 140 40.92 7.08 28.75
C LYS A 140 40.68 8.35 27.89
N SER A 141 39.47 8.92 27.95
CA SER A 141 39.20 10.22 28.60
C SER A 141 37.70 10.62 28.52
N THR A 142 37.25 11.38 29.51
CA THR A 142 35.85 11.65 29.95
C THR A 142 35.32 13.05 29.60
N ALA A 143 34.02 13.14 29.23
CA ALA A 143 32.91 14.10 29.50
C ALA A 143 33.16 15.59 29.93
N PRO A 144 32.20 16.58 29.83
CA PRO A 144 30.73 16.45 29.82
C PRO A 144 29.88 17.44 28.94
N VAL A 145 28.56 17.24 28.96
CA VAL A 145 27.38 18.00 28.45
C VAL A 145 27.00 19.07 29.53
N PRO A 146 26.27 20.23 29.35
CA PRO A 146 24.98 20.36 28.62
C PRO A 146 24.60 21.73 28.00
N SER A 147 23.50 21.77 27.21
CA SER A 147 22.29 22.58 27.52
C SER A 147 21.24 22.60 26.40
N SER A 148 20.01 22.47 26.86
CA SER A 148 18.69 22.53 26.22
C SER A 148 18.38 23.80 25.41
N VAL A 149 17.60 23.67 24.32
CA VAL A 149 16.54 24.64 23.96
C VAL A 149 15.30 23.94 23.38
N LYS A 150 14.19 24.15 24.11
CA LYS A 150 12.74 24.19 23.82
C LYS A 150 12.15 23.50 22.57
N GLN A 151 11.15 22.68 22.87
CA GLN A 151 10.07 22.27 21.97
C GLN A 151 9.16 23.45 21.62
N ASP A 152 8.86 23.61 20.34
CA ASP A 152 7.63 24.28 19.89
C ASP A 152 6.64 23.23 19.39
N LYS A 153 5.47 23.20 20.02
CA LYS A 153 4.24 22.57 19.51
C LYS A 153 3.65 23.52 18.46
N ILE A 154 3.30 23.02 17.28
CA ILE A 154 2.12 23.46 16.50
C ILE A 154 1.66 22.34 15.55
N SER A 155 0.34 22.12 15.59
CA SER A 155 -0.56 21.42 14.66
C SER A 155 -0.27 19.98 14.23
N ASN A 156 -1.13 19.10 14.75
CA ASN A 156 -1.48 17.75 14.31
C ASN A 156 -1.37 17.55 12.78
N PRO A 157 -0.53 16.64 12.26
CA PRO A 157 -0.51 16.34 10.85
C PRO A 157 -1.80 15.61 10.47
N GLU A 158 -2.48 16.07 9.42
CA GLU A 158 -3.39 15.23 8.65
C GLU A 158 -2.66 13.92 8.35
N ILE A 159 -3.12 12.82 8.93
CA ILE A 159 -2.53 11.51 8.71
C ILE A 159 -2.83 11.16 7.25
N LEU A 160 -1.84 11.39 6.39
CA LEU A 160 -1.90 10.97 5.01
C LEU A 160 -2.05 9.44 4.99
N PRO A 161 -2.90 8.89 4.10
CA PRO A 161 -3.09 7.46 4.05
C PRO A 161 -1.75 6.78 3.75
N GLU A 162 -1.40 5.83 4.61
CA GLU A 162 -0.25 4.94 4.42
C GLU A 162 -0.44 4.18 3.10
N ILE A 163 0.59 4.16 2.26
CA ILE A 163 0.56 3.38 1.01
C ILE A 163 0.56 1.90 1.37
N ASN A 164 -0.39 1.13 0.84
CA ASN A 164 -0.42 -0.29 1.13
C ASN A 164 0.61 -1.00 0.25
N ASN A 165 1.11 -2.13 0.75
CA ASN A 165 1.91 -3.01 -0.08
C ASN A 165 1.10 -3.41 -1.31
N PHE A 166 1.72 -3.30 -2.46
CA PHE A 166 1.11 -3.56 -3.74
C PHE A 166 0.12 -2.49 -4.28
N ASP A 167 0.02 -1.31 -3.65
CA ASP A 167 -0.64 -0.15 -4.29
C ASP A 167 0.37 0.67 -5.06
N SER A 168 0.21 0.84 -6.37
CA SER A 168 1.15 1.73 -7.06
C SER A 168 0.88 3.21 -6.75
N PRO A 169 1.90 3.96 -6.28
CA PRO A 169 1.78 5.38 -6.01
C PRO A 169 1.69 6.22 -7.29
N TYR A 170 2.02 5.61 -8.43
CA TYR A 170 2.16 6.28 -9.71
C TYR A 170 1.08 5.88 -10.71
N THR A 171 0.03 5.18 -10.30
CA THR A 171 -1.06 4.80 -11.21
C THR A 171 -1.65 6.01 -11.94
N CYS A 172 -1.81 7.15 -11.26
CA CYS A 172 -2.32 8.38 -11.89
C CYS A 172 -1.30 9.07 -12.80
N PHE A 173 -0.02 8.70 -12.74
CA PHE A 173 1.06 9.25 -13.56
C PHE A 173 1.38 8.35 -14.77
N PHE A 174 1.64 7.06 -14.54
CA PHE A 174 1.96 6.11 -15.61
C PHE A 174 0.72 5.59 -16.35
N GLY A 175 -0.48 5.84 -15.82
CA GLY A 175 -1.75 5.46 -16.45
C GLY A 175 -2.19 4.04 -16.08
N GLU A 176 -3.21 3.58 -16.81
CA GLU A 176 -3.84 2.28 -16.57
C GLU A 176 -2.88 1.14 -16.91
N GLU A 177 -2.92 0.13 -16.05
CA GLU A 177 -2.12 -1.05 -16.25
C GLU A 177 -2.66 -1.93 -17.39
N ILE A 178 -1.75 -2.48 -18.19
CA ILE A 178 -2.11 -3.29 -19.36
C ILE A 178 -2.01 -4.78 -19.01
N SER A 179 -3.15 -5.48 -19.15
CA SER A 179 -3.27 -6.94 -19.00
C SER A 179 -3.73 -7.59 -20.28
N ASP A 180 -3.37 -8.86 -20.42
CA ASP A 180 -4.05 -9.77 -21.33
C ASP A 180 -4.58 -10.97 -20.53
N SER A 181 -5.90 -11.06 -20.39
CA SER A 181 -6.55 -12.12 -19.61
C SER A 181 -6.38 -13.51 -20.21
N GLU A 182 -6.13 -13.61 -21.52
CA GLU A 182 -5.88 -14.87 -22.21
C GLU A 182 -4.43 -15.32 -22.05
N ASN A 183 -3.53 -14.36 -21.80
CA ASN A 183 -2.14 -14.62 -21.55
C ASN A 183 -1.88 -14.99 -20.09
N LYS A 184 -1.02 -15.99 -19.83
CA LYS A 184 -0.60 -16.40 -18.48
C LYS A 184 0.88 -16.16 -18.20
N ASN A 185 1.54 -15.34 -19.02
CA ASN A 185 2.90 -14.90 -18.72
C ASN A 185 2.94 -14.21 -17.35
N SER A 186 4.01 -14.43 -16.59
CA SER A 186 4.12 -13.88 -15.25
C SER A 186 5.56 -13.54 -14.83
N ILE A 187 5.68 -12.61 -13.89
CA ILE A 187 6.92 -12.29 -13.18
C ILE A 187 6.62 -12.37 -11.69
N THR A 188 7.40 -13.15 -10.96
CA THR A 188 7.46 -13.11 -9.50
C THR A 188 8.67 -12.26 -9.09
N ILE A 189 8.46 -11.29 -8.21
CA ILE A 189 9.45 -10.34 -7.76
C ILE A 189 9.60 -10.47 -6.25
N HIS A 190 10.82 -10.67 -5.79
CA HIS A 190 11.19 -10.76 -4.38
C HIS A 190 11.99 -9.51 -4.01
N ASN A 191 11.43 -8.67 -3.13
CA ASN A 191 12.12 -7.49 -2.65
C ASN A 191 12.94 -7.82 -1.41
N SER A 192 14.18 -7.31 -1.34
CA SER A 192 15.04 -7.49 -0.18
C SER A 192 14.42 -6.88 1.08
N ASP A 193 14.84 -7.36 2.25
CA ASP A 193 14.41 -6.87 3.57
C ASP A 193 15.03 -5.51 3.97
N GLN A 194 15.90 -4.95 3.13
CA GLN A 194 16.67 -3.75 3.44
C GLN A 194 16.02 -2.47 2.94
N THR A 195 15.21 -2.54 1.89
CA THR A 195 14.68 -1.36 1.19
C THR A 195 13.30 -1.57 0.64
N GLU A 196 12.52 -0.51 0.57
CA GLU A 196 11.29 -0.46 -0.23
C GLU A 196 11.63 -0.21 -1.70
N ALA A 197 10.71 -0.56 -2.60
CA ALA A 197 10.92 -0.41 -4.04
C ALA A 197 9.64 -0.02 -4.76
N VAL A 198 9.77 0.78 -5.81
CA VAL A 198 8.77 0.89 -6.87
C VAL A 198 9.32 0.29 -8.15
N VAL A 199 8.62 -0.71 -8.66
CA VAL A 199 8.99 -1.46 -9.85
C VAL A 199 8.08 -1.06 -11.01
N CYS A 200 8.65 -0.75 -12.17
CA CYS A 200 7.92 -0.53 -13.41
C CYS A 200 8.34 -1.58 -14.44
N LEU A 201 7.36 -2.29 -15.02
CA LEU A 201 7.56 -3.17 -16.16
C LEU A 201 7.43 -2.34 -17.44
N VAL A 202 8.50 -2.27 -18.22
CA VAL A 202 8.59 -1.37 -19.37
C VAL A 202 8.81 -2.16 -20.65
N GLU A 203 8.04 -1.84 -21.69
CA GLU A 203 8.19 -2.44 -23.02
C GLU A 203 9.50 -1.96 -23.65
N ASN A 204 10.35 -2.88 -24.09
CA ASN A 204 11.70 -2.56 -24.58
C ASN A 204 11.69 -1.65 -25.82
N GLN A 205 10.71 -1.83 -26.69
CA GLN A 205 10.55 -0.98 -27.88
C GLN A 205 9.93 0.40 -27.56
N LYS A 206 9.33 0.56 -26.38
CA LYS A 206 8.69 1.81 -25.93
C LYS A 206 9.18 2.16 -24.52
N PRO A 207 10.45 2.59 -24.36
CA PRO A 207 11.09 2.75 -23.05
C PRO A 207 10.49 3.84 -22.14
N ASN A 208 9.58 4.66 -22.66
CA ASN A 208 8.83 5.70 -21.94
C ASN A 208 7.39 5.25 -21.61
N LYS A 209 7.06 3.96 -21.80
CA LYS A 209 5.74 3.40 -21.52
C LYS A 209 5.86 2.23 -20.55
N SER A 210 5.60 2.51 -19.28
CA SER A 210 5.36 1.47 -18.29
C SER A 210 4.00 0.82 -18.55
N ILE A 211 3.94 -0.51 -18.47
CA ILE A 211 2.68 -1.27 -18.62
C ILE A 211 2.12 -1.78 -17.29
N ARG A 212 2.99 -1.85 -16.27
CA ARG A 212 2.67 -2.20 -14.88
C ARG A 212 3.60 -1.42 -13.98
N ASN A 213 3.10 -0.96 -12.86
CA ASN A 213 3.91 -0.31 -11.86
C ASN A 213 3.47 -0.80 -10.48
N GLN A 214 4.43 -1.00 -9.58
CA GLN A 214 4.14 -1.62 -8.29
C GLN A 214 5.04 -1.11 -7.18
N TYR A 215 4.45 -0.58 -6.11
CA TYR A 215 5.16 -0.41 -4.83
C TYR A 215 5.25 -1.73 -4.05
N MET A 216 6.42 -1.94 -3.46
CA MET A 216 6.78 -3.13 -2.69
C MET A 216 7.46 -2.72 -1.39
N ASN A 217 6.90 -3.19 -0.27
CA ASN A 217 7.55 -3.10 1.04
C ASN A 217 8.84 -3.92 1.07
N ALA A 218 9.74 -3.58 1.99
CA ALA A 218 10.91 -4.41 2.31
C ALA A 218 10.48 -5.85 2.69
N GLY A 219 11.19 -6.84 2.16
CA GLY A 219 10.98 -8.28 2.40
C GLY A 219 9.73 -8.85 1.74
N SER A 220 9.00 -8.07 0.94
CA SER A 220 7.76 -8.52 0.31
C SER A 220 8.01 -9.25 -1.02
N THR A 221 7.07 -10.12 -1.38
CA THR A 221 7.04 -10.79 -2.68
C THR A 221 5.76 -10.43 -3.42
N PHE A 222 5.87 -10.09 -4.71
CA PHE A 222 4.74 -9.78 -5.57
C PHE A 222 4.77 -10.62 -6.85
N LYS A 223 3.60 -10.97 -7.38
CA LYS A 223 3.50 -11.66 -8.67
C LYS A 223 2.65 -10.84 -9.65
N MET A 224 3.29 -10.38 -10.72
CA MET A 224 2.62 -9.82 -11.91
C MET A 224 2.14 -10.97 -12.79
N ASN A 225 0.83 -11.07 -13.00
CA ASN A 225 0.22 -12.07 -13.88
C ASN A 225 -0.33 -11.42 -15.14
N ASN A 226 -0.70 -12.26 -16.13
CA ASN A 226 -1.43 -11.81 -17.32
C ASN A 226 -0.67 -10.74 -18.11
N ILE A 227 0.64 -10.93 -18.23
CA ILE A 227 1.52 -10.02 -18.95
C ILE A 227 1.38 -10.30 -20.46
N PRO A 228 1.09 -9.30 -21.30
CA PRO A 228 1.01 -9.51 -22.74
C PRO A 228 2.34 -10.02 -23.32
N ASP A 229 2.28 -10.71 -24.45
CA ASP A 229 3.49 -11.09 -25.19
C ASP A 229 4.29 -9.84 -25.58
N GLY A 230 5.62 -9.94 -25.49
CA GLY A 230 6.51 -8.82 -25.75
C GLY A 230 7.87 -8.97 -25.06
N ASP A 231 8.75 -8.02 -25.35
CA ASP A 231 10.08 -7.94 -24.75
C ASP A 231 10.09 -6.80 -23.73
N TYR A 232 10.46 -7.10 -22.48
CA TYR A 232 10.36 -6.16 -21.37
C TYR A 232 11.66 -6.05 -20.56
N PHE A 233 11.82 -4.92 -19.87
CA PHE A 233 12.83 -4.71 -18.84
C PHE A 233 12.17 -4.07 -17.62
N LEU A 234 12.89 -4.01 -16.49
CA LEU A 234 12.39 -3.34 -15.29
C LEU A 234 13.11 -2.01 -15.08
N LYS A 235 12.35 -0.96 -14.73
CA LYS A 235 12.89 0.20 -14.02
C LYS A 235 12.55 0.04 -12.53
N VAL A 236 13.52 0.24 -11.64
CA VAL A 236 13.29 0.14 -10.18
C VAL A 236 13.79 1.40 -9.48
N TYR A 237 12.94 1.95 -8.61
CA TYR A 237 13.26 3.06 -7.72
C TYR A 237 13.29 2.53 -6.28
N TYR A 238 14.48 2.49 -5.68
CA TYR A 238 14.70 2.05 -4.32
C TYR A 238 14.73 3.23 -3.35
N GLY A 239 14.15 3.03 -2.18
CA GLY A 239 14.21 3.99 -1.09
C GLY A 239 13.64 3.44 0.20
N ASN A 240 13.42 4.31 1.18
CA ASN A 240 12.81 3.99 2.45
C ASN A 240 11.82 5.06 2.90
N GLN A 241 10.82 4.62 3.65
CA GLN A 241 9.80 5.42 4.29
C GLN A 241 9.06 6.26 3.26
N TRP A 242 8.19 5.61 2.48
CA TRP A 242 7.35 6.32 1.52
C TRP A 242 6.50 7.42 2.17
N ASP A 243 6.49 8.59 1.54
CA ASP A 243 5.69 9.76 1.89
C ASP A 243 4.82 10.18 0.70
N THR A 244 3.51 9.97 0.86
CA THR A 244 2.53 10.28 -0.19
C THR A 244 2.48 11.76 -0.53
N ALA A 245 2.79 12.68 0.39
CA ALA A 245 2.83 14.12 0.11
C ALA A 245 4.00 14.54 -0.77
N LYS A 246 5.08 13.76 -0.83
CA LYS A 246 6.25 14.08 -1.66
C LYS A 246 6.11 13.59 -3.10
N THR A 247 5.26 12.59 -3.31
CA THR A 247 5.02 11.96 -4.62
C THR A 247 4.77 13.01 -5.72
N TYR A 248 3.98 14.04 -5.42
CA TYR A 248 3.63 15.12 -6.33
C TYR A 248 3.89 16.48 -5.67
N LEU A 249 4.83 17.25 -6.21
CA LEU A 249 5.10 18.64 -5.82
C LEU A 249 4.89 19.53 -7.03
N ASP A 250 4.09 20.59 -6.88
CA ASP A 250 3.72 21.51 -7.97
C ASP A 250 3.16 20.82 -9.21
N LYS A 251 2.38 19.74 -9.00
CA LYS A 251 1.82 18.87 -10.05
C LYS A 251 2.89 18.13 -10.88
N LYS A 252 4.15 18.13 -10.45
CA LYS A 252 5.23 17.34 -11.05
C LYS A 252 5.55 16.16 -10.15
N ILE A 253 5.81 15.01 -10.76
CA ILE A 253 6.32 13.85 -10.04
C ILE A 253 7.73 14.15 -9.52
N LYS A 254 7.97 13.89 -8.23
CA LYS A 254 9.25 14.18 -7.57
C LYS A 254 9.88 13.00 -6.84
N GLY A 255 9.20 11.85 -6.79
CA GLY A 255 9.60 10.74 -5.94
C GLY A 255 8.88 10.79 -4.60
N GLY A 256 8.71 9.65 -3.94
CA GLY A 256 7.93 9.53 -2.71
C GLY A 256 8.75 9.12 -1.50
N PHE A 257 9.95 8.57 -1.66
CA PHE A 257 10.73 8.11 -0.51
C PHE A 257 11.33 9.28 0.28
N ILE A 258 11.34 9.17 1.61
CA ILE A 258 12.06 10.11 2.47
C ILE A 258 13.57 9.95 2.29
N SER A 259 14.03 8.69 2.17
CA SER A 259 15.43 8.36 1.88
C SER A 259 15.52 7.67 0.53
N GLU A 260 16.02 8.39 -0.48
CA GLU A 260 16.23 7.85 -1.83
C GLU A 260 17.55 7.10 -1.90
N ILE A 261 17.54 5.91 -2.53
CA ILE A 261 18.73 5.05 -2.58
C ILE A 261 19.25 4.96 -4.01
N ALA A 262 18.43 4.52 -4.96
CA ALA A 262 18.86 4.34 -6.34
C ALA A 262 17.71 4.27 -7.32
N PHE A 263 17.99 4.69 -8.56
CA PHE A 263 17.17 4.39 -9.73
C PHE A 263 17.97 3.49 -10.66
N VAL A 264 17.40 2.36 -11.06
CA VAL A 264 18.11 1.37 -11.89
C VAL A 264 17.23 0.79 -12.99
N LYS A 265 17.89 0.26 -14.03
CA LYS A 265 17.33 -0.69 -14.99
C LYS A 265 17.90 -2.08 -14.73
N LEU A 266 17.03 -3.07 -14.77
CA LEU A 266 17.35 -4.49 -14.71
C LEU A 266 16.87 -5.17 -16.00
N ASN A 267 17.44 -6.34 -16.30
CA ASN A 267 17.02 -7.18 -17.42
C ASN A 267 17.09 -6.44 -18.77
N THR A 268 18.24 -5.82 -19.04
CA THR A 268 18.51 -5.11 -20.28
C THR A 268 19.36 -5.97 -21.22
N GLU A 269 19.33 -5.64 -22.52
CA GLU A 269 20.15 -6.27 -23.57
C GLU A 269 20.03 -7.81 -23.59
N LYS A 270 21.00 -8.52 -22.98
CA LYS A 270 21.10 -9.99 -22.99
C LYS A 270 20.12 -10.67 -22.04
N ASP A 271 19.73 -9.99 -20.97
CA ASP A 271 18.88 -10.54 -19.90
C ASP A 271 17.42 -10.06 -19.99
N ILE A 272 17.02 -9.60 -21.18
CA ILE A 272 15.68 -9.07 -21.44
C ILE A 272 14.57 -10.10 -21.18
N LEU A 273 13.47 -9.66 -20.57
CA LEU A 273 12.33 -10.50 -20.23
C LEU A 273 11.47 -10.73 -21.48
N LYS A 274 11.67 -11.87 -22.13
CA LYS A 274 10.92 -12.27 -23.33
C LYS A 274 9.65 -13.00 -22.91
N MET A 275 8.51 -12.32 -23.00
CA MET A 275 7.19 -12.86 -22.69
C MET A 275 6.56 -13.41 -23.97
N LYS A 276 6.31 -14.71 -23.99
CA LYS A 276 5.70 -15.39 -25.13
C LYS A 276 4.85 -16.56 -24.66
N GLN A 277 3.72 -16.74 -25.35
CA GLN A 277 3.02 -18.02 -25.39
C GLN A 277 3.61 -18.90 -26.49
N GLU A 278 3.84 -20.18 -26.20
CA GLU A 278 4.34 -21.15 -27.18
C GLU A 278 3.39 -22.33 -27.28
N LYS A 279 3.05 -22.71 -28.51
CA LYS A 279 2.19 -23.86 -28.78
C LYS A 279 3.03 -25.05 -29.22
N ALA A 280 3.01 -26.12 -28.44
CA ALA A 280 3.63 -27.39 -28.76
C ALA A 280 2.54 -28.48 -28.78
N GLY A 281 2.00 -28.75 -29.97
CA GLY A 281 0.88 -29.67 -30.14
C GLY A 281 -0.40 -29.16 -29.45
N PRO A 282 -1.01 -29.92 -28.52
CA PRO A 282 -2.19 -29.49 -27.76
C PRO A 282 -1.85 -28.58 -26.57
N THR A 283 -0.57 -28.46 -26.20
CA THR A 283 -0.15 -27.73 -25.02
C THR A 283 0.25 -26.30 -25.38
N ILE A 284 -0.17 -25.35 -24.54
CA ILE A 284 0.26 -23.95 -24.58
C ILE A 284 1.08 -23.68 -23.32
N SER A 285 2.33 -23.28 -23.48
CA SER A 285 3.19 -22.79 -22.41
C SER A 285 3.26 -21.27 -22.43
N PHE A 286 3.57 -20.70 -21.26
CA PHE A 286 3.72 -19.26 -21.06
C PHE A 286 5.03 -18.99 -20.34
N SER A 287 5.61 -17.83 -20.59
CA SER A 287 6.87 -17.41 -19.99
C SER A 287 6.68 -17.02 -18.52
N SER A 288 7.59 -17.47 -17.66
CA SER A 288 7.57 -17.15 -16.22
C SER A 288 8.98 -16.80 -15.76
N TYR A 289 9.12 -15.66 -15.08
CA TYR A 289 10.40 -15.19 -14.55
C TYR A 289 10.32 -14.98 -13.03
N GLU A 290 11.45 -15.16 -12.36
CA GLU A 290 11.64 -14.91 -10.93
C GLU A 290 12.81 -13.93 -10.77
N ILE A 291 12.58 -12.84 -10.05
CA ILE A 291 13.50 -11.72 -9.97
C ILE A 291 13.71 -11.34 -8.52
N GLU A 292 14.96 -11.28 -8.09
CA GLU A 292 15.35 -10.75 -6.79
C GLU A 292 15.78 -9.28 -6.94
N LEU A 293 15.22 -8.42 -6.09
CA LEU A 293 15.56 -7.00 -6.04
C LEU A 293 16.50 -6.75 -4.88
N ASN A 294 17.71 -6.28 -5.19
CA ASN A 294 18.69 -5.86 -4.21
C ASN A 294 19.36 -4.56 -4.70
N PRO A 295 19.20 -3.43 -3.99
CA PRO A 295 19.76 -2.14 -4.39
C PRO A 295 21.31 -2.11 -4.37
N TYR A 296 21.95 -3.06 -3.69
CA TYR A 296 23.41 -3.15 -3.57
C TYR A 296 24.03 -4.15 -4.55
N GLN A 297 23.21 -4.81 -5.37
CA GLN A 297 23.71 -5.67 -6.43
C GLN A 297 24.44 -4.86 -7.50
N LYS A 298 25.65 -5.30 -7.86
CA LYS A 298 26.51 -4.60 -8.84
C LYS A 298 26.51 -5.23 -10.23
N THR A 299 25.96 -6.43 -10.38
CA THR A 299 25.96 -7.21 -11.61
C THR A 299 24.60 -7.14 -12.29
N ASN A 300 24.58 -6.94 -13.61
CA ASN A 300 23.36 -6.87 -14.44
C ASN A 300 22.38 -5.75 -14.02
N VAL A 301 22.93 -4.68 -13.44
CA VAL A 301 22.20 -3.48 -13.03
C VAL A 301 22.79 -2.26 -13.73
N GLN A 302 21.94 -1.46 -14.37
CA GLN A 302 22.33 -0.16 -14.94
C GLN A 302 21.71 0.96 -14.10
N THR A 303 22.52 1.79 -13.45
CA THR A 303 22.03 3.00 -12.77
C THR A 303 21.52 4.01 -13.79
N ILE A 304 20.39 4.66 -13.49
CA ILE A 304 19.76 5.69 -14.32
C ILE A 304 19.47 6.95 -13.51
N SER A 305 19.16 8.06 -14.19
CA SER A 305 18.71 9.28 -13.52
C SER A 305 17.24 9.16 -13.05
N SER A 306 16.84 10.01 -12.11
CA SER A 306 15.43 10.13 -11.70
C SER A 306 14.55 10.57 -12.87
N ASP A 307 15.03 11.51 -13.69
CA ASP A 307 14.33 11.96 -14.89
C ASP A 307 14.11 10.80 -15.87
N ASP A 308 15.10 9.93 -16.10
CA ASP A 308 14.94 8.75 -16.94
C ASP A 308 13.99 7.70 -16.35
N PHE A 309 13.89 7.63 -15.02
CA PHE A 309 12.93 6.74 -14.36
C PHE A 309 11.49 7.20 -14.58
N PHE A 310 11.23 8.49 -14.38
CA PHE A 310 9.89 9.09 -14.47
C PHE A 310 9.47 9.49 -15.90
N LYS A 311 10.36 9.33 -16.88
CA LYS A 311 10.06 9.49 -18.30
C LYS A 311 9.41 8.25 -18.90
#